data_AF-A0A535DC54-F1
#
_entry.id   AF-A0A535DC54-F1
#
_cell.length_a   1.000
_cell.length_b   1.000
_cell.length_c   1.000
_cell.angle_alpha   90.00
_cell.angle_beta   90.00
_cell.angle_gamma   90.00
#
_symmetry.space_group_name_H-M   'P 1'
#
loop_
_entity.id
_entity.type
_entity.pdbx_description
1 polymer ?
#
loop_
_entity_poly.entity_id
_entity_poly.type
_entity_poly.pdbx_seq_one_letter_code
_entity_poly.pdbx_strand_id
1 'polypeptide(L)'
;MTSTGPARPLLASLLAALIAACSAGSPDTGAPPNVAPAAPGTAALRVLVTKSDAGGPVSGAHVCVSRATSAPICADSDRDGTATLSAARGTDFVRVNGPSEQRWQEATRVIDLSSGSGALWVELEVLRRISGAVRDENGKAVADATACAHPAKDEATVCARSGGDGKYGIDVKAGIYRLEVSGPPGGRLVPQWARGRAFLEEADVLDARTTDVPDVDVDLLHGVVLRGVVRFEGKIVEDAQVCLRTLAAPLPLECERTDKQGRYAALREPGQYYVWVVPPGNIRAIPQWFDRAATGVGSTPVTLNSDRTIDVDLFGGTGGDGRYTITTRPETYVINVIPPEHSDLIAEYWQRARTWPEADEYRVGTSDATLDLVMRRGTRVTGTVKNKREIGVAGGYVNFWDDRGIAAATQTDAAGRFELVVLPGHYRVEAFPPFVGNLVGQVFESDIPSLSELNIVLDDVAP
;
A
#
# COMPACT_ATOMS: atom_id res chain seq x y z
N MET A 1 55.64 31.59 -37.80
CA MET A 1 56.11 30.52 -38.71
C MET A 1 55.02 29.46 -38.72
N THR A 2 53.99 29.68 -39.55
CA THR A 2 53.79 29.11 -40.91
C THR A 2 53.36 27.64 -40.84
N SER A 3 52.32 27.15 -41.50
CA SER A 3 51.29 27.72 -42.38
C SER A 3 50.38 26.54 -42.82
N THR A 4 49.25 26.88 -43.43
CA THR A 4 48.44 26.08 -44.38
C THR A 4 47.39 25.07 -43.85
N GLY A 5 46.11 25.48 -43.95
CA GLY A 5 45.01 24.59 -44.35
C GLY A 5 45.05 24.31 -45.86
N PRO A 6 44.06 23.58 -46.43
CA PRO A 6 42.84 24.28 -46.85
C PRO A 6 41.52 23.46 -46.86
N ALA A 7 40.44 24.22 -47.10
CA ALA A 7 39.22 23.90 -47.86
C ALA A 7 38.05 23.09 -47.23
N ARG A 8 37.00 23.85 -46.88
CA ARG A 8 35.58 23.44 -46.89
C ARG A 8 35.09 23.13 -48.31
N PRO A 9 33.93 22.45 -48.43
CA PRO A 9 32.83 23.10 -49.15
C PRO A 9 31.53 23.15 -48.33
N LEU A 10 30.90 24.32 -48.42
CA LEU A 10 29.51 24.57 -48.09
C LEU A 10 28.60 23.93 -49.14
N LEU A 11 27.52 23.27 -48.72
CA LEU A 11 26.35 23.03 -49.56
C LEU A 11 25.16 23.77 -48.94
N ALA A 12 25.01 25.02 -49.36
CA ALA A 12 23.79 25.78 -49.25
C ALA A 12 22.99 25.52 -50.53
N SER A 13 21.91 24.75 -50.43
CA SER A 13 20.94 24.63 -51.53
C SER A 13 19.97 25.80 -51.47
N LEU A 14 20.26 26.83 -52.26
CA LEU A 14 19.26 27.78 -52.74
C LEU A 14 18.22 27.03 -53.58
N LEU A 15 16.94 27.13 -53.22
CA LEU A 15 15.86 26.91 -54.18
C LEU A 15 15.24 28.28 -54.49
N ALA A 16 15.47 28.71 -55.73
CA ALA A 16 14.99 29.96 -56.28
C ALA A 16 13.47 29.94 -56.45
N ALA A 17 12.81 30.98 -55.97
CA ALA A 17 11.44 31.31 -56.31
C ALA A 17 11.39 31.82 -57.76
N LEU A 18 10.96 30.96 -58.69
CA LEU A 18 10.58 31.36 -60.04
C LEU A 18 9.08 31.68 -60.05
N ILE A 19 8.79 32.97 -60.14
CA ILE A 19 7.47 33.50 -60.44
C ILE A 19 7.20 33.20 -61.92
N ALA A 20 6.35 32.22 -62.20
CA ALA A 20 5.73 32.02 -63.50
C ALA A 20 4.23 32.26 -63.36
N ALA A 21 3.79 33.43 -63.81
CA ALA A 21 2.39 33.73 -64.02
C ALA A 21 1.89 32.96 -65.24
N CYS A 22 0.83 32.16 -65.07
CA CYS A 22 -0.03 31.73 -66.17
C CYS A 22 -1.46 31.47 -65.67
N SER A 23 -2.34 32.38 -66.10
CA SER A 23 -3.73 32.17 -66.54
C SER A 23 -4.69 31.35 -65.67
N ALA A 24 -5.69 32.06 -65.15
CA ALA A 24 -6.94 31.51 -64.65
C ALA A 24 -7.59 30.59 -65.70
N GLY A 25 -7.53 29.28 -65.46
CA GLY A 25 -8.46 28.31 -66.03
C GLY A 25 -9.73 28.26 -65.18
N SER A 26 -10.88 28.34 -65.83
CA SER A 26 -12.21 28.29 -65.23
C SER A 26 -12.40 27.09 -64.30
N PRO A 27 -13.21 27.20 -63.23
CA PRO A 27 -13.49 26.08 -62.35
C PRO A 27 -14.35 25.05 -63.09
N ASP A 28 -13.80 23.85 -63.27
CA ASP A 28 -14.59 22.65 -63.54
C ASP A 28 -15.54 22.44 -62.37
N THR A 29 -16.83 22.40 -62.69
CA THR A 29 -17.94 22.15 -61.76
C THR A 29 -17.99 20.66 -61.44
N GLY A 30 -17.02 20.21 -60.64
CA GLY A 30 -17.09 18.92 -59.95
C GLY A 30 -18.05 19.03 -58.77
N ALA A 31 -19.22 18.37 -58.87
CA ALA A 31 -20.21 18.30 -57.80
C ALA A 31 -19.56 17.80 -56.49
N PRO A 32 -19.88 18.39 -55.33
CA PRO A 32 -19.42 17.86 -54.04
C PRO A 32 -19.98 16.44 -53.83
N PRO A 33 -19.25 15.55 -53.14
CA PRO A 33 -19.81 14.26 -52.76
C PRO A 33 -21.08 14.52 -51.93
N ASN A 34 -22.16 13.88 -52.36
CA ASN A 34 -23.50 14.07 -51.86
C ASN A 34 -23.58 13.58 -50.40
N VAL A 35 -23.24 14.44 -49.44
CA VAL A 35 -23.52 14.20 -48.02
C VAL A 35 -25.02 14.43 -47.83
N ALA A 36 -25.76 13.35 -47.59
CA ALA A 36 -27.18 13.44 -47.29
C ALA A 36 -27.41 14.43 -46.12
N PRO A 37 -28.39 15.35 -46.22
CA PRO A 37 -28.69 16.26 -45.12
C PRO A 37 -29.15 15.44 -43.91
N ALA A 38 -28.52 15.70 -42.76
CA ALA A 38 -28.87 15.07 -41.49
C ALA A 38 -30.38 15.21 -41.23
N ALA A 39 -31.05 14.10 -40.90
CA ALA A 39 -32.47 14.10 -40.57
C ALA A 39 -32.75 15.11 -39.44
N PRO A 40 -33.88 15.84 -39.45
CA PRO A 40 -34.19 16.84 -38.44
C PRO A 40 -34.16 16.19 -37.04
N GLY A 41 -33.27 16.69 -36.17
CA GLY A 41 -33.03 16.13 -34.83
C GLY A 41 -31.72 15.36 -34.65
N THR A 42 -30.91 15.22 -35.70
CA THR A 42 -29.55 14.63 -35.64
C THR A 42 -28.45 15.68 -35.82
N ALA A 43 -27.24 15.35 -35.37
CA ALA A 43 -26.02 16.15 -35.49
C ALA A 43 -24.84 15.24 -35.87
N ALA A 44 -23.90 15.77 -36.65
CA ALA A 44 -22.71 15.01 -37.02
C ALA A 44 -21.70 15.00 -35.86
N LEU A 45 -21.20 13.83 -35.53
CA LEU A 45 -20.12 13.62 -34.58
C LEU A 45 -18.88 13.12 -35.32
N ARG A 46 -17.77 13.84 -35.25
CA ARG A 46 -16.47 13.38 -35.74
C ARG A 46 -15.59 12.97 -34.58
N VAL A 47 -15.06 11.75 -34.61
CA VAL A 47 -14.14 11.25 -33.58
C VAL A 47 -12.79 10.99 -34.22
N LEU A 48 -11.73 11.61 -33.71
CA LEU A 48 -10.35 11.28 -34.05
C LEU A 48 -9.82 10.32 -32.98
N VAL A 49 -9.34 9.16 -33.41
CA VAL A 49 -8.79 8.12 -32.53
C VAL A 49 -7.29 7.96 -32.78
N THR A 50 -6.49 8.16 -31.73
CA THR A 50 -5.03 8.05 -31.79
C THR A 50 -4.49 7.11 -30.72
N LYS A 51 -3.26 6.64 -30.90
CA LYS A 51 -2.53 5.89 -29.84
C LYS A 51 -2.00 6.86 -28.80
N SER A 52 -2.08 6.49 -27.52
CA SER A 52 -1.52 7.29 -26.42
C SER A 52 0.02 7.31 -26.41
N ASP A 53 0.68 6.24 -26.85
CA ASP A 53 2.14 6.06 -26.77
C ASP A 53 2.91 6.68 -27.95
N ALA A 54 2.33 6.64 -29.14
CA ALA A 54 2.96 7.08 -30.38
C ALA A 54 2.25 8.25 -31.10
N GLY A 55 1.06 8.64 -30.64
CA GLY A 55 0.25 9.73 -31.24
C GLY A 55 -0.31 9.44 -32.65
N GLY A 56 0.03 8.30 -33.26
CA GLY A 56 -0.43 7.92 -34.59
C GLY A 56 -1.92 7.56 -34.64
N PRO A 57 -2.57 7.63 -35.82
CA PRO A 57 -3.98 7.28 -35.97
C PRO A 57 -4.22 5.79 -35.70
N VAL A 58 -5.37 5.47 -35.11
CA VAL A 58 -5.84 4.08 -34.96
C VAL A 58 -6.89 3.82 -36.03
N SER A 59 -6.53 3.04 -37.05
CA SER A 59 -7.48 2.59 -38.08
C SER A 59 -8.25 1.35 -37.60
N GLY A 60 -9.53 1.26 -37.94
CA GLY A 60 -10.40 0.14 -37.54
C GLY A 60 -10.81 0.13 -36.08
N ALA A 61 -10.70 1.28 -35.37
CA ALA A 61 -11.27 1.42 -34.04
C ALA A 61 -12.79 1.52 -34.13
N HIS A 62 -13.49 0.71 -33.36
CA HIS A 62 -14.94 0.66 -33.32
C HIS A 62 -15.48 1.75 -32.37
N VAL A 63 -16.07 2.79 -32.95
CA VAL A 63 -16.65 3.93 -32.23
C VAL A 63 -18.15 3.77 -32.18
N CYS A 64 -18.72 3.69 -30.98
CA CYS A 64 -20.16 3.63 -30.77
C CYS A 64 -20.65 4.82 -29.96
N VAL A 65 -21.69 5.49 -30.44
CA VAL A 65 -22.42 6.53 -29.72
C VAL A 65 -23.77 5.97 -29.24
N SER A 66 -24.10 6.21 -27.98
CA SER A 66 -25.31 5.65 -27.35
C SER A 66 -25.89 6.57 -26.27
N ARG A 67 -27.21 6.44 -26.05
CA ARG A 67 -27.87 6.90 -24.82
C ARG A 67 -28.26 5.71 -23.97
N ALA A 68 -28.49 5.97 -22.69
CA ALA A 68 -28.91 4.97 -21.70
C ALA A 68 -30.12 4.09 -22.14
N THR A 69 -30.94 4.56 -23.08
CA THR A 69 -32.18 3.88 -23.49
C THR A 69 -32.27 3.56 -24.98
N SER A 70 -31.24 3.84 -25.79
CA SER A 70 -31.26 3.63 -27.25
C SER A 70 -30.20 2.64 -27.71
N ALA A 71 -30.47 1.95 -28.83
CA ALA A 71 -29.45 1.15 -29.51
C ALA A 71 -28.24 2.04 -29.91
N PRO A 72 -27.01 1.53 -29.77
CA PRO A 72 -25.82 2.28 -30.17
C PRO A 72 -25.75 2.42 -31.69
N ILE A 73 -25.29 3.57 -32.16
CA ILE A 73 -24.90 3.81 -33.55
C ILE A 73 -23.38 3.69 -33.59
N CYS A 74 -22.84 2.83 -34.45
CA CYS A 74 -21.41 2.58 -34.50
C CYS A 74 -20.82 2.80 -35.90
N ALA A 75 -19.55 3.17 -35.94
CA ALA A 75 -18.73 3.28 -37.14
C ALA A 75 -17.29 2.92 -36.80
N ASP A 76 -16.57 2.34 -37.75
CA ASP A 76 -15.14 2.09 -37.60
C ASP A 76 -14.34 3.29 -38.10
N SER A 77 -13.19 3.55 -37.49
CA SER A 77 -12.30 4.62 -37.92
C SER A 77 -11.57 4.31 -39.23
N ASP A 78 -11.47 5.33 -40.08
CA ASP A 78 -10.72 5.29 -41.33
C ASP A 78 -9.20 5.18 -41.10
N ARG A 79 -8.43 5.14 -42.19
CA ARG A 79 -6.95 5.06 -42.14
C ARG A 79 -6.30 6.25 -41.43
N ASP A 80 -6.97 7.40 -41.42
CA ASP A 80 -6.52 8.61 -40.70
C ASP A 80 -6.98 8.63 -39.24
N GLY A 81 -7.61 7.56 -38.76
CA GLY A 81 -8.10 7.43 -37.39
C GLY A 81 -9.43 8.15 -37.16
N THR A 82 -10.08 8.69 -38.19
CA THR A 82 -11.33 9.42 -38.03
C THR A 82 -12.55 8.53 -38.26
N ALA A 83 -13.56 8.66 -37.39
CA ALA A 83 -14.87 8.05 -37.55
C ALA A 83 -15.93 9.17 -37.56
N THR A 84 -16.92 9.07 -38.45
CA THR A 84 -18.02 10.05 -38.51
C THR A 84 -19.35 9.34 -38.29
N LEU A 85 -20.12 9.81 -37.31
CA LEU A 85 -21.42 9.25 -36.93
C LEU A 85 -22.50 10.33 -37.01
N SER A 86 -23.73 9.93 -37.32
CA SER A 86 -24.92 10.78 -37.18
C SER A 86 -25.64 10.42 -35.90
N ALA A 87 -25.44 11.22 -34.85
CA ALA A 87 -26.06 11.00 -33.55
C ALA A 87 -27.28 11.90 -33.38
N ALA A 88 -28.23 11.51 -32.52
CA ALA A 88 -29.32 12.41 -32.17
C ALA A 88 -28.78 13.61 -31.36
N ARG A 89 -29.44 14.77 -31.41
CA ARG A 89 -29.05 15.91 -30.59
C ARG A 89 -29.27 15.64 -29.10
N GLY A 90 -28.39 16.16 -28.25
CA GLY A 90 -28.40 15.98 -26.79
C GLY A 90 -27.09 15.40 -26.25
N THR A 91 -27.11 14.97 -24.99
CA THR A 91 -25.94 14.37 -24.33
C THR A 91 -25.87 12.87 -24.61
N ASP A 92 -24.72 12.42 -25.14
CA ASP A 92 -24.48 11.04 -25.55
C ASP A 92 -23.18 10.49 -24.94
N PHE A 93 -23.13 9.17 -24.77
CA PHE A 93 -21.91 8.43 -24.41
C PHE A 93 -21.25 7.89 -25.67
N VAL A 94 -19.95 8.15 -25.81
CA VAL A 94 -19.11 7.65 -26.89
C VAL A 94 -18.15 6.63 -26.33
N ARG A 95 -18.31 5.37 -26.75
CA ARG A 95 -17.45 4.24 -26.41
C ARG A 95 -16.57 3.92 -27.60
N VAL A 96 -15.27 3.80 -27.36
CA VAL A 96 -14.28 3.52 -28.40
C VAL A 96 -13.49 2.28 -28.00
N ASN A 97 -13.54 1.27 -28.85
CA ASN A 97 -12.74 0.05 -28.75
C ASN A 97 -11.73 0.02 -29.90
N GLY A 98 -10.49 -0.38 -29.64
CA GLY A 98 -9.51 -0.54 -30.71
C GLY A 98 -9.72 -1.84 -31.51
N PRO A 99 -9.02 -1.99 -32.65
CA PRO A 99 -9.11 -3.18 -33.50
C PRO A 99 -8.63 -4.45 -32.76
N SER A 100 -9.30 -5.57 -33.02
CA SER A 100 -9.11 -6.86 -32.30
C SER A 100 -7.71 -7.48 -32.42
N GLU A 101 -6.90 -7.03 -33.37
CA GLU A 101 -5.52 -7.48 -33.61
C GLU A 101 -4.58 -7.11 -32.45
N GLN A 102 -4.96 -6.09 -31.67
CA GLN A 102 -4.24 -5.62 -30.50
C GLN A 102 -5.18 -5.54 -29.30
N ARG A 103 -4.60 -5.57 -28.10
CA ARG A 103 -5.34 -5.40 -26.86
C ARG A 103 -5.39 -3.92 -26.54
N TRP A 104 -6.58 -3.34 -26.49
CA TRP A 104 -6.78 -1.92 -26.22
C TRP A 104 -7.57 -1.73 -24.94
N GLN A 105 -7.22 -0.70 -24.18
CA GLN A 105 -8.12 -0.21 -23.15
C GLN A 105 -9.30 0.49 -23.81
N GLU A 106 -10.52 0.05 -23.49
CA GLU A 106 -11.72 0.75 -23.91
C GLU A 106 -11.73 2.18 -23.36
N ALA A 107 -12.04 3.16 -24.20
CA ALA A 107 -12.24 4.54 -23.79
C ALA A 107 -13.73 4.91 -23.85
N THR A 108 -14.23 5.56 -22.80
CA THR A 108 -15.55 6.18 -22.78
C THR A 108 -15.43 7.70 -22.61
N ARG A 109 -16.23 8.45 -23.37
CA ARG A 109 -16.36 9.91 -23.31
C ARG A 109 -17.82 10.31 -23.31
N VAL A 110 -18.09 11.53 -22.85
CA VAL A 110 -19.41 12.17 -22.93
C VAL A 110 -19.30 13.37 -23.87
N ILE A 111 -20.30 13.56 -24.72
CA ILE A 111 -20.42 14.76 -25.56
C ILE A 111 -21.85 15.28 -25.56
N ASP A 112 -22.00 16.60 -25.62
CA ASP A 112 -23.29 17.25 -25.84
C ASP A 112 -23.37 17.81 -27.27
N LEU A 113 -24.34 17.31 -28.02
CA LEU A 113 -24.65 17.69 -29.40
C LEU A 113 -25.91 18.57 -29.49
N SER A 114 -26.36 19.15 -28.36
CA SER A 114 -27.53 20.03 -28.29
C SER A 114 -27.42 21.25 -29.22
N SER A 115 -26.23 21.86 -29.27
CA SER A 115 -25.93 23.08 -30.04
C SER A 115 -25.59 22.82 -31.51
N GLY A 116 -25.37 21.57 -31.91
CA GLY A 116 -25.03 21.20 -33.29
C GLY A 116 -24.03 20.04 -33.38
N SER A 117 -23.32 19.97 -34.51
CA SER A 117 -22.26 18.98 -34.75
C SER A 117 -21.09 19.15 -33.76
N GLY A 118 -20.45 18.05 -33.41
CA GLY A 118 -19.37 18.01 -32.43
C GLY A 118 -18.16 17.22 -32.90
N ALA A 119 -17.03 17.42 -32.23
CA ALA A 119 -15.81 16.65 -32.45
C ALA A 119 -15.21 16.18 -31.13
N LEU A 120 -14.67 14.96 -31.12
CA LEU A 120 -13.93 14.40 -30.00
C LEU A 120 -12.56 13.92 -30.46
N TRP A 121 -11.57 14.09 -29.59
CA TRP A 121 -10.30 13.40 -29.69
C TRP A 121 -10.23 12.35 -28.58
N VAL A 122 -9.99 11.10 -28.98
CA VAL A 122 -9.92 9.96 -28.08
C VAL A 122 -8.56 9.28 -28.27
N GLU A 123 -7.78 9.25 -27.21
CA GLU A 123 -6.57 8.43 -27.15
C GLU A 123 -6.94 7.04 -26.64
N LEU A 124 -6.50 6.01 -27.37
CA LEU A 124 -6.56 4.62 -26.94
C LEU A 124 -5.19 4.16 -26.48
N GLU A 125 -5.18 3.42 -25.38
CA GLU A 125 -3.97 2.83 -24.82
C GLU A 125 -3.87 1.36 -25.22
N VAL A 126 -2.72 0.96 -25.75
CA VAL A 126 -2.43 -0.45 -26.03
C VAL A 126 -2.02 -1.13 -24.73
N LEU A 127 -2.74 -2.19 -24.36
CA LEU A 127 -2.42 -2.99 -23.19
C LEU A 127 -1.26 -3.95 -23.49
N ARG A 128 -0.57 -4.37 -22.42
CA ARG A 128 0.41 -5.45 -22.40
C ARG A 128 -0.16 -6.64 -21.64
N ARG A 129 0.23 -7.84 -22.05
CA ARG A 129 -0.17 -9.10 -21.42
C ARG A 129 0.94 -9.57 -20.50
N ILE A 130 0.63 -9.80 -19.23
CA ILE A 130 1.42 -10.64 -18.33
C ILE A 130 0.80 -12.03 -18.33
N SER A 131 1.57 -13.08 -18.57
CA SER A 131 1.03 -14.45 -18.65
C SER A 131 1.99 -15.52 -18.15
N GLY A 132 1.42 -16.63 -17.70
CA GLY A 132 2.14 -17.79 -17.19
C GLY A 132 1.18 -18.90 -16.81
N ALA A 133 1.67 -19.88 -16.05
CA ALA A 133 0.91 -20.97 -15.48
C ALA A 133 1.01 -21.01 -13.95
N VAL A 134 -0.07 -21.42 -13.30
CA VAL A 134 -0.13 -21.67 -11.86
C VAL A 134 -0.14 -23.18 -11.62
N ARG A 135 0.78 -23.64 -10.78
CA ARG A 135 0.88 -25.04 -10.36
C ARG A 135 0.91 -25.14 -8.85
N ASP A 136 0.65 -26.33 -8.32
CA ASP A 136 1.01 -26.65 -6.94
C ASP A 136 2.46 -27.16 -6.87
N GLU A 137 2.98 -27.31 -5.65
CA GLU A 137 4.32 -27.84 -5.38
C GLU A 137 4.61 -29.24 -5.97
N ASN A 138 3.57 -29.98 -6.38
CA ASN A 138 3.69 -31.28 -7.04
C ASN A 138 3.64 -31.16 -8.58
N GLY A 139 3.63 -29.94 -9.11
CA GLY A 139 3.59 -29.62 -10.53
C GLY A 139 2.20 -29.69 -11.18
N LYS A 140 1.14 -29.94 -10.39
CA LYS A 140 -0.24 -30.05 -10.90
C LYS A 140 -0.79 -28.66 -11.18
N ALA A 141 -1.44 -28.48 -12.33
CA ALA A 141 -2.10 -27.22 -12.67
C ALA A 141 -3.20 -26.84 -11.66
N VAL A 142 -3.23 -25.58 -11.26
CA VAL A 142 -4.22 -25.01 -10.34
C VAL A 142 -5.20 -24.14 -11.12
N ALA A 143 -6.44 -24.62 -11.25
CA ALA A 143 -7.54 -23.88 -11.85
C ALA A 143 -8.14 -22.87 -10.87
N ASP A 144 -8.72 -21.79 -11.41
CA ASP A 144 -9.40 -20.73 -10.65
C ASP A 144 -8.53 -20.02 -9.60
N ALA A 145 -7.20 -20.16 -9.68
CA ALA A 145 -6.28 -19.32 -8.92
C ALA A 145 -6.39 -17.88 -9.44
N THR A 146 -6.30 -16.91 -8.53
CA THR A 146 -6.40 -15.48 -8.87
C THR A 146 -5.01 -14.88 -8.91
N ALA A 147 -4.59 -14.44 -10.10
CA ALA A 147 -3.34 -13.75 -10.33
C ALA A 147 -3.60 -12.24 -10.43
N CYS A 148 -2.96 -11.43 -9.60
CA CYS A 148 -3.14 -9.99 -9.50
C CYS A 148 -1.83 -9.25 -9.78
N ALA A 149 -1.85 -8.36 -10.77
CA ALA A 149 -0.75 -7.49 -11.13
C ALA A 149 -0.89 -6.15 -10.40
N HIS A 150 0.02 -5.91 -9.45
CA HIS A 150 0.11 -4.70 -8.64
C HIS A 150 1.05 -3.69 -9.30
N PRO A 151 0.55 -2.53 -9.76
CA PRO A 151 1.39 -1.51 -10.40
C PRO A 151 2.31 -0.83 -9.38
N ALA A 152 3.50 -0.42 -9.83
CA ALA A 152 4.43 0.37 -9.01
C ALA A 152 4.00 1.84 -8.81
N LYS A 153 3.02 2.30 -9.59
CA LYS A 153 2.39 3.63 -9.46
C LYS A 153 1.06 3.49 -8.73
N ASP A 154 0.51 4.61 -8.27
CA ASP A 154 -0.83 4.70 -7.68
C ASP A 154 -1.91 4.47 -8.75
N GLU A 155 -2.07 3.21 -9.14
CA GLU A 155 -3.06 2.72 -10.09
C GLU A 155 -3.72 1.44 -9.53
N ALA A 156 -4.94 1.14 -9.99
CA ALA A 156 -5.66 -0.04 -9.54
C ALA A 156 -4.97 -1.35 -9.95
N THR A 157 -4.92 -2.30 -9.02
CA THR A 157 -4.53 -3.68 -9.27
C THR A 157 -5.49 -4.34 -10.27
N VAL A 158 -4.94 -5.08 -11.22
CA VAL A 158 -5.70 -5.83 -12.23
C VAL A 158 -5.50 -7.32 -11.99
N CYS A 159 -6.58 -8.09 -11.94
CA CYS A 159 -6.51 -9.52 -11.68
C CYS A 159 -7.16 -10.36 -12.80
N ALA A 160 -6.67 -11.57 -12.99
CA ALA A 160 -7.26 -12.60 -13.84
C ALA A 160 -7.26 -13.96 -13.13
N ARG A 161 -8.11 -14.88 -13.58
CA ARG A 161 -8.12 -16.26 -13.09
C ARG A 161 -7.40 -17.20 -14.03
N SER A 162 -6.77 -18.23 -13.48
CA SER A 162 -6.23 -19.34 -14.26
C SER A 162 -7.33 -20.26 -14.77
N GLY A 163 -7.15 -20.77 -16.00
CA GLY A 163 -8.03 -21.77 -16.60
C GLY A 163 -7.82 -23.18 -16.03
N GLY A 164 -8.56 -24.16 -16.56
CA GLY A 164 -8.44 -25.57 -16.15
C GLY A 164 -7.06 -26.20 -16.39
N ASP A 165 -6.25 -25.61 -17.26
CA ASP A 165 -4.86 -25.99 -17.53
C ASP A 165 -3.84 -25.21 -16.68
N GLY A 166 -4.33 -24.37 -15.75
CA GLY A 166 -3.51 -23.53 -14.87
C GLY A 166 -3.00 -22.24 -15.53
N LYS A 167 -3.24 -22.02 -16.82
CA LYS A 167 -2.74 -20.83 -17.51
C LYS A 167 -3.57 -19.61 -17.21
N TYR A 168 -2.91 -18.46 -17.07
CA TYR A 168 -3.56 -17.18 -16.87
C TYR A 168 -2.96 -16.10 -17.77
N GLY A 169 -3.71 -15.01 -17.93
CA GLY A 169 -3.24 -13.83 -18.64
C GLY A 169 -3.94 -12.57 -18.16
N ILE A 170 -3.16 -11.56 -17.80
CA ILE A 170 -3.63 -10.27 -17.29
C ILE A 170 -3.28 -9.21 -18.31
N ASP A 171 -4.29 -8.46 -18.77
CA ASP A 171 -4.09 -7.31 -19.65
C ASP A 171 -3.92 -6.05 -18.79
N VAL A 172 -2.73 -5.48 -18.82
CA VAL A 172 -2.30 -4.34 -18.00
C VAL A 172 -1.87 -3.17 -18.88
N LYS A 173 -1.83 -1.97 -18.34
CA LYS A 173 -1.24 -0.81 -19.02
C LYS A 173 0.28 -0.92 -19.13
N ALA A 174 0.88 0.00 -19.89
CA ALA A 174 2.33 0.08 -19.95
C ALA A 174 2.91 0.49 -18.59
N GLY A 175 3.66 -0.40 -17.94
CA GLY A 175 4.08 -0.15 -16.57
C GLY A 175 5.03 -1.19 -15.99
N ILE A 176 5.41 -0.95 -14.73
CA ILE A 176 6.16 -1.88 -13.90
C ILE A 176 5.20 -2.50 -12.89
N TYR A 177 5.23 -3.82 -12.77
CA TYR A 177 4.30 -4.58 -11.94
C TYR A 177 5.04 -5.55 -11.01
N ARG A 178 4.38 -5.91 -9.92
CA ARG A 178 4.65 -7.13 -9.15
C ARG A 178 3.41 -8.02 -9.20
N LEU A 179 3.62 -9.32 -9.26
CA LEU A 179 2.52 -10.27 -9.40
C LEU A 179 2.38 -11.11 -8.13
N GLU A 180 1.17 -11.12 -7.59
CA GLU A 180 0.73 -11.99 -6.51
C GLU A 180 -0.28 -12.99 -7.06
N VAL A 181 -0.18 -14.26 -6.66
CA VAL A 181 -1.11 -15.32 -7.03
C VAL A 181 -1.66 -15.97 -5.77
N SER A 182 -2.98 -15.96 -5.65
CA SER A 182 -3.71 -16.67 -4.60
C SER A 182 -4.37 -17.92 -5.16
N GLY A 183 -4.40 -18.99 -4.38
CA GLY A 183 -5.17 -20.19 -4.72
C GLY A 183 -6.68 -19.92 -4.84
N PRO A 184 -7.45 -20.87 -5.37
CA PRO A 184 -8.91 -20.74 -5.47
C PRO A 184 -9.53 -20.57 -4.07
N PRO A 185 -10.63 -19.81 -3.94
CA PRO A 185 -11.30 -19.58 -2.65
C PRO A 185 -11.63 -20.89 -1.93
N GLY A 186 -11.31 -20.95 -0.63
CA GLY A 186 -11.50 -22.16 0.19
C GLY A 186 -10.45 -23.26 -0.03
N GLY A 187 -9.49 -23.04 -0.94
CA GLY A 187 -8.31 -23.89 -1.10
C GLY A 187 -7.33 -23.76 0.07
N ARG A 188 -6.38 -24.69 0.14
CA ARG A 188 -5.30 -24.71 1.13
C ARG A 188 -3.95 -24.37 0.48
N LEU A 189 -3.95 -23.47 -0.49
CA LEU A 189 -2.73 -23.03 -1.16
C LEU A 189 -2.37 -21.64 -0.63
N VAL A 190 -1.14 -21.49 -0.16
CA VAL A 190 -0.64 -20.21 0.37
C VAL A 190 -0.45 -19.26 -0.81
N PRO A 191 -0.90 -17.99 -0.73
CA PRO A 191 -0.57 -16.98 -1.72
C PRO A 191 0.94 -16.86 -1.92
N GLN A 192 1.36 -16.66 -3.16
CA GLN A 192 2.77 -16.50 -3.52
C GLN A 192 2.92 -15.28 -4.43
N TRP A 193 4.01 -14.56 -4.24
CA TRP A 193 4.53 -13.66 -5.27
C TRP A 193 5.20 -14.48 -6.37
N ALA A 194 5.26 -13.91 -7.58
CA ALA A 194 5.80 -14.56 -8.75
C ALA A 194 7.13 -15.29 -8.47
N ARG A 195 7.33 -16.43 -9.13
CA ARG A 195 8.50 -17.31 -8.98
C ARG A 195 8.70 -17.84 -7.55
N GLY A 196 7.61 -18.04 -6.81
CA GLY A 196 7.60 -18.73 -5.51
C GLY A 196 8.22 -17.92 -4.38
N ARG A 197 7.99 -16.60 -4.38
CA ARG A 197 8.45 -15.70 -3.32
C ARG A 197 7.33 -15.48 -2.32
N ALA A 198 7.64 -15.57 -1.03
CA ALA A 198 6.65 -15.39 0.02
C ALA A 198 6.35 -13.90 0.30
N PHE A 199 7.30 -13.01 0.01
CA PHE A 199 7.22 -11.60 0.42
C PHE A 199 7.29 -10.62 -0.77
N LEU A 200 6.65 -9.46 -0.60
CA LEU A 200 6.61 -8.39 -1.60
C LEU A 200 8.01 -7.84 -1.90
N GLU A 201 8.88 -7.77 -0.89
CA GLU A 201 10.24 -7.24 -1.00
C GLU A 201 11.12 -8.14 -1.88
N GLU A 202 10.82 -9.43 -1.91
CA GLU A 202 11.49 -10.44 -2.74
C GLU A 202 10.83 -10.60 -4.11
N ALA A 203 9.62 -10.05 -4.29
CA ALA A 203 8.83 -10.23 -5.49
C ALA A 203 9.54 -9.66 -6.72
N ASP A 204 9.51 -10.45 -7.79
CA ASP A 204 10.10 -10.06 -9.07
C ASP A 204 9.42 -8.81 -9.65
N VAL A 205 10.27 -7.95 -10.23
CA VAL A 205 9.82 -6.79 -10.97
C VAL A 205 9.54 -7.20 -12.41
N LEU A 206 8.28 -7.06 -12.83
CA LEU A 206 7.82 -7.35 -14.19
C LEU A 206 7.75 -6.05 -14.99
N ASP A 207 8.53 -5.96 -16.07
CA ASP A 207 8.57 -4.77 -16.93
C ASP A 207 7.67 -4.95 -18.16
N ALA A 208 6.45 -4.44 -18.06
CA ALA A 208 5.47 -4.41 -19.14
C ALA A 208 5.40 -3.02 -19.80
N ARG A 209 6.49 -2.25 -19.85
CA ARG A 209 6.45 -0.90 -20.46
C ARG A 209 6.37 -0.93 -21.98
N THR A 210 7.03 -1.89 -22.61
CA THR A 210 7.21 -1.90 -24.08
C THR A 210 6.67 -3.14 -24.75
N THR A 211 6.57 -4.27 -24.06
CA THR A 211 6.18 -5.56 -24.62
C THR A 211 5.42 -6.42 -23.60
N ASP A 212 4.83 -7.51 -24.08
CA ASP A 212 4.19 -8.52 -23.23
C ASP A 212 5.24 -9.27 -22.40
N VAL A 213 4.84 -9.74 -21.22
CA VAL A 213 5.69 -10.47 -20.27
C VAL A 213 5.17 -11.91 -20.15
N PRO A 214 5.66 -12.85 -20.99
CA PRO A 214 5.30 -14.25 -20.91
C PRO A 214 6.10 -14.99 -19.82
N ASP A 215 5.78 -16.28 -19.63
CA ASP A 215 6.53 -17.24 -18.82
C ASP A 215 6.71 -16.82 -17.35
N VAL A 216 5.71 -16.14 -16.79
CA VAL A 216 5.63 -15.79 -15.36
C VAL A 216 4.96 -16.94 -14.61
N ASP A 217 5.62 -18.08 -14.52
CA ASP A 217 5.07 -19.23 -13.82
C ASP A 217 5.12 -19.07 -12.29
N VAL A 218 4.10 -19.59 -11.60
CA VAL A 218 3.99 -19.52 -10.14
C VAL A 218 3.60 -20.88 -9.58
N ASP A 219 4.44 -21.39 -8.68
CA ASP A 219 4.18 -22.59 -7.91
C ASP A 219 3.60 -22.19 -6.54
N LEU A 220 2.37 -22.59 -6.27
CA LEU A 220 1.70 -22.41 -4.99
C LEU A 220 2.03 -23.57 -4.05
N LEU A 221 2.33 -23.24 -2.79
CA LEU A 221 2.64 -24.22 -1.76
C LEU A 221 1.38 -24.62 -0.99
N HIS A 222 1.31 -25.88 -0.55
CA HIS A 222 0.26 -26.30 0.36
C HIS A 222 0.49 -25.69 1.75
N GLY A 223 -0.54 -25.00 2.24
CA GLY A 223 -0.53 -24.38 3.54
C GLY A 223 -1.12 -25.27 4.64
N VAL A 224 -0.71 -24.96 5.86
CA VAL A 224 -1.26 -25.47 7.11
C VAL A 224 -2.08 -24.38 7.79
N VAL A 225 -3.16 -24.78 8.46
CA VAL A 225 -4.07 -23.80 9.09
C VAL A 225 -3.82 -23.75 10.59
N LEU A 226 -3.42 -22.59 11.11
CA LEU A 226 -3.54 -22.28 12.53
C LEU A 226 -4.93 -21.66 12.78
N ARG A 227 -5.72 -22.26 13.66
CA ARG A 227 -7.04 -21.75 14.04
C ARG A 227 -7.21 -21.69 15.54
N GLY A 228 -8.22 -20.98 16.00
CA GLY A 228 -8.60 -21.00 17.41
C GLY A 228 -9.64 -19.96 17.74
N VAL A 229 -9.89 -19.78 19.03
CA VAL A 229 -10.79 -18.75 19.57
C VAL A 229 -10.03 -17.84 20.52
N VAL A 230 -10.22 -16.53 20.38
CA VAL A 230 -9.73 -15.53 21.34
C VAL A 230 -10.82 -15.21 22.35
N ARG A 231 -10.47 -15.24 23.63
CA ARG A 231 -11.33 -14.89 24.76
C ARG A 231 -10.65 -13.91 25.70
N PHE A 232 -11.46 -13.19 26.46
CA PHE A 232 -11.03 -12.35 27.57
C PHE A 232 -12.03 -12.51 28.72
N GLU A 233 -11.55 -12.90 29.90
CA GLU A 233 -12.41 -13.20 31.07
C GLU A 233 -13.56 -14.19 30.74
N GLY A 234 -13.26 -15.19 29.92
CA GLY A 234 -14.23 -16.20 29.47
C GLY A 234 -15.21 -15.72 28.39
N LYS A 235 -15.17 -14.45 27.98
CA LYS A 235 -16.01 -13.90 26.90
C LYS A 235 -15.28 -13.94 25.57
N ILE A 236 -16.03 -14.15 24.49
CA ILE A 236 -15.49 -14.08 23.12
C ILE A 236 -15.01 -12.67 22.79
N VAL A 237 -13.94 -12.58 22.01
CA VAL A 237 -13.36 -11.31 21.57
C VAL A 237 -13.45 -11.21 20.05
N GLU A 238 -14.30 -10.32 19.55
CA GLU A 238 -14.36 -9.93 18.13
C GLU A 238 -13.24 -8.92 17.81
N ASP A 239 -12.76 -8.90 16.56
CA ASP A 239 -11.78 -7.94 16.05
C ASP A 239 -10.39 -7.91 16.73
N ALA A 240 -10.02 -8.93 17.51
CA ALA A 240 -8.62 -9.12 17.91
C ALA A 240 -7.76 -9.46 16.68
N GLN A 241 -6.57 -8.88 16.61
CA GLN A 241 -5.59 -9.19 15.59
C GLN A 241 -4.73 -10.36 16.06
N VAL A 242 -4.63 -11.41 15.24
CA VAL A 242 -3.78 -12.56 15.46
C VAL A 242 -2.69 -12.57 14.39
N CYS A 243 -1.51 -12.09 14.78
CA CYS A 243 -0.36 -11.92 13.92
C CYS A 243 0.57 -13.12 14.01
N LEU A 244 1.02 -13.63 12.86
CA LEU A 244 2.00 -14.70 12.78
C LEU A 244 3.27 -14.16 12.10
N ARG A 245 4.44 -14.44 12.67
CA ARG A 245 5.72 -14.09 12.02
C ARG A 245 6.75 -15.21 12.11
N THR A 246 7.60 -15.30 11.10
CA THR A 246 8.88 -16.00 11.23
C THR A 246 9.95 -15.01 11.77
N LEU A 247 11.15 -15.50 12.13
CA LEU A 247 12.26 -14.59 12.48
C LEU A 247 12.78 -13.78 11.29
N ALA A 248 12.53 -14.25 10.06
CA ALA A 248 13.02 -13.65 8.84
C ALA A 248 12.00 -12.71 8.16
N ALA A 249 10.76 -12.66 8.63
CA ALA A 249 9.70 -11.88 8.00
C ALA A 249 9.92 -10.36 8.17
N PRO A 250 9.90 -9.57 7.09
CA PRO A 250 9.89 -8.10 7.18
C PRO A 250 8.58 -7.59 7.80
N LEU A 251 8.59 -6.37 8.32
CA LEU A 251 7.37 -5.66 8.73
C LEU A 251 6.71 -5.04 7.49
N PRO A 252 5.37 -4.98 7.40
CA PRO A 252 4.38 -5.20 8.47
C PRO A 252 4.00 -6.67 8.73
N LEU A 253 3.45 -6.95 9.91
CA LEU A 253 3.03 -8.29 10.32
C LEU A 253 1.78 -8.74 9.56
N GLU A 254 1.76 -10.00 9.13
CA GLU A 254 0.55 -10.64 8.60
C GLU A 254 -0.38 -11.03 9.76
N CYS A 255 -1.54 -10.37 9.84
CA CYS A 255 -2.49 -10.57 10.92
C CYS A 255 -3.87 -10.97 10.39
N GLU A 256 -4.47 -11.97 11.03
CA GLU A 256 -5.88 -12.30 10.85
C GLU A 256 -6.71 -11.55 11.89
N ARG A 257 -7.97 -11.25 11.59
CA ARG A 257 -8.91 -10.68 12.58
C ARG A 257 -9.91 -11.72 13.02
N THR A 258 -10.21 -11.75 14.31
CA THR A 258 -11.22 -12.66 14.85
C THR A 258 -12.63 -12.24 14.43
N ASP A 259 -13.46 -13.21 14.04
CA ASP A 259 -14.86 -12.99 13.69
C ASP A 259 -15.76 -12.66 14.91
N LYS A 260 -17.08 -12.53 14.67
CA LYS A 260 -18.09 -12.29 15.70
C LYS A 260 -18.19 -13.39 16.77
N GLN A 261 -17.58 -14.55 16.56
CA GLN A 261 -17.49 -15.65 17.51
C GLN A 261 -16.11 -15.76 18.14
N GLY A 262 -15.23 -14.77 17.90
CA GLY A 262 -13.85 -14.72 18.35
C GLY A 262 -12.93 -15.71 17.64
N ARG A 263 -13.36 -16.29 16.52
CA ARG A 263 -12.58 -17.31 15.79
C ARG A 263 -11.63 -16.65 14.83
N TYR A 264 -10.43 -17.22 14.72
CA TYR A 264 -9.45 -16.86 13.70
C TYR A 264 -8.98 -18.11 12.96
N ALA A 265 -8.54 -17.93 11.71
CA ALA A 265 -7.89 -18.96 10.91
C ALA A 265 -6.82 -18.32 10.02
N ALA A 266 -5.57 -18.72 10.21
CA ALA A 266 -4.41 -18.27 9.45
C ALA A 266 -3.89 -19.44 8.61
N LEU A 267 -3.93 -19.31 7.28
CA LEU A 267 -3.28 -20.24 6.36
C LEU A 267 -1.83 -19.78 6.15
N ARG A 268 -0.86 -20.64 6.48
CA ARG A 268 0.57 -20.34 6.35
C ARG A 268 1.33 -21.51 5.77
N GLU A 269 2.53 -21.26 5.27
CA GLU A 269 3.46 -22.34 4.90
C GLU A 269 3.86 -23.16 6.14
N PRO A 270 4.25 -24.43 5.98
CA PRO A 270 4.84 -25.20 7.06
C PRO A 270 6.11 -24.53 7.60
N GLY A 271 6.19 -24.32 8.91
CA GLY A 271 7.33 -23.61 9.49
C GLY A 271 7.22 -23.31 10.98
N GLN A 272 8.18 -22.54 11.48
CA GLN A 272 8.18 -22.04 12.86
C GLN A 272 7.73 -20.58 12.90
N TYR A 273 6.71 -20.32 13.71
CA TYR A 273 6.06 -19.02 13.82
C TYR A 273 6.00 -18.53 15.26
N TYR A 274 6.06 -17.23 15.44
CA TYR A 274 5.71 -16.55 16.67
C TYR A 274 4.31 -15.97 16.49
N VAL A 275 3.41 -16.28 17.42
CA VAL A 275 2.02 -15.81 17.39
C VAL A 275 1.89 -14.68 18.40
N TRP A 276 1.37 -13.55 17.94
CA TRP A 276 1.08 -12.37 18.75
C TRP A 276 -0.38 -11.99 18.59
N VAL A 277 -1.10 -11.86 19.70
CA VAL A 277 -2.51 -11.49 19.71
C VAL A 277 -2.66 -10.11 20.32
N VAL A 278 -3.20 -9.18 19.55
CA VAL A 278 -3.45 -7.80 19.94
C VAL A 278 -4.96 -7.62 20.11
N PRO A 279 -5.44 -7.28 21.32
CA PRO A 279 -6.85 -6.99 21.53
C PRO A 279 -7.29 -5.72 20.79
N PRO A 280 -8.57 -5.61 20.43
CA PRO A 280 -9.10 -4.37 19.87
C PRO A 280 -9.11 -3.27 20.94
N GLY A 281 -8.98 -2.00 20.53
CA GLY A 281 -8.77 -0.87 21.46
C GLY A 281 -9.91 -0.61 22.47
N ASN A 282 -11.10 -1.19 22.24
CA ASN A 282 -12.23 -1.16 23.16
C ASN A 282 -12.16 -2.23 24.26
N ILE A 283 -11.21 -3.16 24.22
CA ILE A 283 -11.00 -4.19 25.23
C ILE A 283 -9.74 -3.87 26.04
N ARG A 284 -9.88 -3.83 27.36
CA ARG A 284 -8.79 -3.56 28.31
C ARG A 284 -7.94 -4.80 28.62
N ALA A 285 -7.55 -5.52 27.57
CA ALA A 285 -6.60 -6.62 27.64
C ALA A 285 -5.23 -6.15 27.17
N ILE A 286 -4.18 -6.89 27.53
CA ILE A 286 -2.82 -6.62 27.08
C ILE A 286 -2.53 -7.47 25.82
N PRO A 287 -1.82 -6.94 24.81
CA PRO A 287 -1.28 -7.76 23.74
C PRO A 287 -0.39 -8.88 24.30
N GLN A 288 -0.55 -10.11 23.82
CA GLN A 288 0.24 -11.24 24.31
C GLN A 288 0.80 -12.08 23.18
N TRP A 289 2.01 -12.57 23.37
CA TRP A 289 2.61 -13.61 22.56
C TRP A 289 2.12 -14.99 23.01
N PHE A 290 2.29 -15.99 22.14
CA PHE A 290 2.03 -17.39 22.47
C PHE A 290 2.70 -17.79 23.80
N ASP A 291 2.06 -18.71 24.52
CA ASP A 291 2.48 -19.17 25.85
C ASP A 291 2.43 -18.08 26.94
N ARG A 292 1.47 -17.14 26.80
CA ARG A 292 1.20 -16.04 27.74
C ARG A 292 2.39 -15.10 27.98
N ALA A 293 3.31 -15.01 27.02
CA ALA A 293 4.43 -14.08 27.11
C ALA A 293 3.97 -12.64 26.81
N ALA A 294 4.14 -11.73 27.76
CA ALA A 294 3.75 -10.32 27.59
C ALA A 294 4.67 -9.53 26.65
N THR A 295 5.92 -9.99 26.47
CA THR A 295 6.89 -9.39 25.54
C THR A 295 7.35 -10.44 24.53
N GLY A 296 7.85 -9.98 23.38
CA GLY A 296 8.35 -10.90 22.35
C GLY A 296 9.62 -11.64 22.76
N VAL A 297 10.35 -11.13 23.76
CA VAL A 297 11.59 -11.73 24.27
C VAL A 297 11.23 -12.94 25.13
N GLY A 298 11.74 -14.11 24.75
CA GLY A 298 11.44 -15.38 25.45
C GLY A 298 10.13 -16.04 25.05
N SER A 299 9.43 -15.53 24.04
CA SER A 299 8.23 -16.20 23.50
C SER A 299 8.57 -17.55 22.87
N THR A 300 7.68 -18.54 23.09
CA THR A 300 7.85 -19.90 22.57
C THR A 300 7.43 -19.95 21.09
N PRO A 301 8.29 -20.41 20.17
CA PRO A 301 7.89 -20.59 18.78
C PRO A 301 6.87 -21.73 18.65
N VAL A 302 5.86 -21.50 17.82
CA VAL A 302 4.87 -22.48 17.40
C VAL A 302 5.36 -23.14 16.12
N THR A 303 5.66 -24.44 16.18
CA THR A 303 5.86 -25.23 14.96
C THR A 303 4.50 -25.57 14.34
N LEU A 304 4.33 -25.22 13.07
CA LEU A 304 3.17 -25.50 12.23
C LEU A 304 3.61 -26.42 11.09
N ASN A 305 3.58 -27.74 11.32
CA ASN A 305 3.82 -28.75 10.26
C ASN A 305 2.52 -29.41 9.78
N SER A 306 1.41 -29.11 10.45
CA SER A 306 0.06 -29.58 10.16
C SER A 306 -0.92 -28.56 10.73
N ASP A 307 -2.20 -28.69 10.36
CA ASP A 307 -3.27 -27.91 10.99
C ASP A 307 -3.15 -27.97 12.51
N ARG A 308 -3.24 -26.82 13.16
CA ARG A 308 -3.10 -26.70 14.61
C ARG A 308 -4.22 -25.82 15.16
N THR A 309 -4.67 -26.14 16.38
CA THR A 309 -5.62 -25.32 17.10
C THR A 309 -4.96 -24.71 18.34
N ILE A 310 -5.05 -23.40 18.50
CA ILE A 310 -4.56 -22.65 19.67
C ILE A 310 -5.65 -21.68 20.10
N ASP A 311 -6.33 -22.00 21.18
CA ASP A 311 -7.21 -21.02 21.85
C ASP A 311 -6.37 -20.06 22.67
N VAL A 312 -6.79 -18.80 22.71
CA VAL A 312 -6.06 -17.70 23.33
C VAL A 312 -6.97 -17.03 24.34
N ASP A 313 -6.70 -17.24 25.63
CA ASP A 313 -7.31 -16.45 26.69
C ASP A 313 -6.39 -15.28 27.02
N LEU A 314 -6.82 -14.08 26.63
CA LEU A 314 -6.17 -12.82 27.00
C LEU A 314 -6.25 -12.61 28.50
N PHE A 315 -5.18 -12.06 29.06
CA PHE A 315 -5.15 -11.58 30.44
C PHE A 315 -5.30 -10.05 30.48
N GLY A 316 -5.92 -9.59 31.56
CA GLY A 316 -6.23 -8.17 31.78
C GLY A 316 -5.00 -7.42 32.26
N GLY A 317 -5.00 -6.11 31.99
CA GLY A 317 -4.25 -5.18 32.84
C GLY A 317 -5.01 -4.93 34.15
N THR A 318 -4.67 -3.85 34.83
CA THR A 318 -5.44 -3.38 35.98
C THR A 318 -6.90 -3.09 35.57
N GLY A 319 -7.87 -3.64 36.29
CA GLY A 319 -9.29 -3.40 36.12
C GLY A 319 -9.66 -1.92 36.30
N GLY A 320 -10.84 -1.52 35.85
CA GLY A 320 -11.30 -0.12 35.92
C GLY A 320 -11.45 0.43 37.35
N ASP A 321 -11.44 -0.44 38.36
CA ASP A 321 -11.43 -0.11 39.78
C ASP A 321 -10.02 -0.12 40.41
N GLY A 322 -8.97 -0.31 39.59
CA GLY A 322 -7.59 -0.36 40.06
C GLY A 322 -7.12 -1.74 40.55
N ARG A 323 -7.96 -2.77 40.53
CA ARG A 323 -7.56 -4.12 40.96
C ARG A 323 -6.85 -4.89 39.85
N TYR A 324 -5.89 -5.71 40.23
CA TYR A 324 -5.17 -6.60 39.31
C TYR A 324 -4.89 -7.95 40.00
N THR A 325 -4.58 -8.97 39.22
CA THR A 325 -4.13 -10.27 39.74
C THR A 325 -3.04 -10.81 38.83
N ILE A 326 -1.89 -11.14 39.42
CA ILE A 326 -0.75 -11.74 38.71
C ILE A 326 -0.50 -13.11 39.35
N THR A 327 -0.54 -14.16 38.56
CA THR A 327 -0.16 -15.51 39.00
C THR A 327 1.28 -15.76 38.60
N THR A 328 2.15 -16.04 39.58
CA THR A 328 3.57 -16.27 39.36
C THR A 328 4.12 -17.33 40.30
N ARG A 329 5.38 -17.75 40.13
CA ARG A 329 6.05 -18.70 41.01
C ARG A 329 6.51 -18.02 42.30
N PRO A 330 6.71 -18.77 43.40
CA PRO A 330 7.35 -18.23 44.60
C PRO A 330 8.82 -17.87 44.33
N GLU A 331 9.10 -16.59 44.11
CA GLU A 331 10.42 -16.08 43.74
C GLU A 331 10.54 -14.58 44.09
N THR A 332 11.69 -14.00 43.80
CA THR A 332 11.95 -12.57 43.93
C THR A 332 11.76 -11.88 42.58
N TYR A 333 10.98 -10.78 42.56
CA TYR A 333 10.63 -10.05 41.35
C TYR A 333 10.96 -8.57 41.47
N VAL A 334 11.39 -7.97 40.36
CA VAL A 334 11.36 -6.51 40.18
C VAL A 334 10.05 -6.18 39.47
N ILE A 335 9.26 -5.29 40.06
CA ILE A 335 7.91 -4.98 39.59
C ILE A 335 7.93 -3.62 38.90
N ASN A 336 7.53 -3.58 37.62
CA ASN A 336 7.33 -2.36 36.85
C ASN A 336 5.84 -2.16 36.58
N VAL A 337 5.37 -0.92 36.69
CA VAL A 337 3.98 -0.54 36.40
C VAL A 337 3.97 0.33 35.16
N ILE A 338 3.39 -0.21 34.09
CA ILE A 338 3.26 0.49 32.81
C ILE A 338 1.91 1.21 32.80
N PRO A 339 1.88 2.53 32.62
CA PRO A 339 0.65 3.30 32.61
C PRO A 339 -0.15 3.02 31.34
N PRO A 340 -1.48 3.20 31.36
CA PRO A 340 -2.26 3.21 30.13
C PRO A 340 -1.71 4.23 29.14
N GLU A 341 -1.70 3.88 27.85
CA GLU A 341 -1.34 4.81 26.79
C GLU A 341 -2.20 6.08 26.86
N HIS A 342 -1.58 7.22 26.54
CA HIS A 342 -2.20 8.53 26.62
C HIS A 342 -2.73 8.92 28.01
N SER A 343 -2.29 8.28 29.10
CA SER A 343 -2.52 8.79 30.45
C SER A 343 -1.42 9.78 30.85
N ASP A 344 -1.70 10.64 31.83
CA ASP A 344 -0.67 11.51 32.43
C ASP A 344 0.14 10.77 33.51
N LEU A 345 0.15 9.43 33.52
CA LEU A 345 0.84 8.63 34.53
C LEU A 345 2.24 8.26 34.06
N ILE A 346 3.18 8.15 35.01
CA ILE A 346 4.57 7.82 34.74
C ILE A 346 4.79 6.31 34.88
N ALA A 347 5.55 5.74 33.96
CA ALA A 347 6.06 4.38 34.08
C ALA A 347 7.15 4.32 35.15
N GLU A 348 6.92 3.53 36.19
CA GLU A 348 7.81 3.44 37.35
C GLU A 348 7.86 2.01 37.87
N TYR A 349 8.93 1.69 38.58
CA TYR A 349 9.05 0.47 39.35
C TYR A 349 8.35 0.63 40.71
N TRP A 350 8.11 -0.50 41.37
CA TRP A 350 7.55 -0.54 42.71
C TRP A 350 8.32 0.38 43.67
N GLN A 351 7.59 1.01 44.59
CA GLN A 351 8.07 2.09 45.47
C GLN A 351 8.61 3.34 44.76
N ARG A 352 8.19 3.58 43.50
CA ARG A 352 8.54 4.79 42.71
C ARG A 352 10.03 4.86 42.35
N ALA A 353 10.70 3.70 42.33
CA ALA A 353 12.00 3.61 41.69
C ALA A 353 11.83 3.88 40.19
N ARG A 354 12.71 4.69 39.62
CA ARG A 354 12.53 5.15 38.25
C ARG A 354 13.24 4.24 37.25
N THR A 355 14.39 3.72 37.66
CA THR A 355 15.24 2.88 36.83
C THR A 355 15.32 1.48 37.42
N TRP A 356 15.59 0.49 36.56
CA TRP A 356 15.73 -0.90 37.00
C TRP A 356 16.83 -1.08 38.07
N PRO A 357 18.01 -0.43 38.00
CA PRO A 357 19.02 -0.52 39.06
C PRO A 357 18.61 0.07 40.41
N GLU A 358 17.65 1.01 40.42
CA GLU A 358 17.09 1.59 41.65
C GLU A 358 15.92 0.77 42.21
N ALA A 359 15.42 -0.21 41.47
CA ALA A 359 14.19 -0.89 41.80
C ALA A 359 14.35 -1.86 42.96
N ASP A 360 13.45 -1.74 43.94
CA ASP A 360 13.37 -2.70 45.03
C ASP A 360 12.83 -4.05 44.53
N GLU A 361 13.42 -5.11 45.07
CA GLU A 361 12.98 -6.47 44.85
C GLU A 361 11.82 -6.82 45.80
N TYR A 362 10.78 -7.48 45.27
CA TYR A 362 9.66 -8.01 46.03
C TYR A 362 9.66 -9.54 46.03
N ARG A 363 9.66 -10.15 47.22
CA ARG A 363 9.62 -11.61 47.37
C ARG A 363 8.18 -12.10 47.44
N VAL A 364 7.76 -12.87 46.44
CA VAL A 364 6.48 -13.58 46.42
C VAL A 364 6.66 -14.96 47.06
N GLY A 365 5.86 -15.26 48.08
CA GLY A 365 5.88 -16.54 48.79
C GLY A 365 5.02 -17.61 48.11
N THR A 366 4.80 -18.73 48.82
CA THR A 366 3.89 -19.81 48.37
C THR A 366 2.41 -19.49 48.61
N SER A 367 2.12 -18.38 49.27
CA SER A 367 0.77 -17.88 49.53
C SER A 367 0.50 -16.61 48.71
N ASP A 368 -0.77 -16.35 48.42
CA ASP A 368 -1.19 -15.10 47.81
C ASP A 368 -0.70 -13.89 48.62
N ALA A 369 -0.28 -12.86 47.90
CA ALA A 369 0.16 -11.60 48.46
C ALA A 369 -0.65 -10.46 47.86
N THR A 370 -0.96 -9.44 48.67
CA THR A 370 -1.57 -8.19 48.20
C THR A 370 -0.50 -7.13 48.11
N LEU A 371 -0.41 -6.48 46.95
CA LEU A 371 0.52 -5.40 46.69
C LEU A 371 -0.22 -4.20 46.11
N ASP A 372 -0.29 -3.11 46.85
CA ASP A 372 -0.90 -1.88 46.36
C ASP A 372 0.14 -1.03 45.63
N LEU A 373 -0.17 -0.65 44.40
CA LEU A 373 0.71 0.11 43.51
C LEU A 373 0.10 1.50 43.29
N VAL A 374 0.88 2.55 43.54
CA VAL A 374 0.44 3.95 43.34
C VAL A 374 1.31 4.60 42.29
N MET A 375 0.72 4.88 41.14
CA MET A 375 1.38 5.58 40.04
C MET A 375 1.37 7.09 40.25
N ARG A 376 2.46 7.76 39.88
CA ARG A 376 2.53 9.22 39.90
C ARG A 376 1.99 9.81 38.62
N ARG A 377 1.32 10.96 38.75
CA ARG A 377 1.00 11.82 37.60
C ARG A 377 2.23 12.64 37.23
N GLY A 378 2.58 12.65 35.96
CA GLY A 378 3.60 13.51 35.38
C GLY A 378 3.02 14.63 34.53
N THR A 379 3.91 15.35 33.87
CA THR A 379 3.62 16.30 32.81
C THR A 379 3.62 15.59 31.48
N ARG A 380 2.53 15.75 30.72
CA ARG A 380 2.51 15.41 29.30
C ARG A 380 3.30 16.44 28.50
N VAL A 381 4.26 15.95 27.74
CA VAL A 381 4.99 16.72 26.74
C VAL A 381 4.53 16.28 25.37
N THR A 382 4.04 17.24 24.59
CA THR A 382 3.69 17.03 23.18
C THR A 382 4.64 17.81 22.30
N GLY A 383 4.78 17.43 21.05
CA GLY A 383 5.62 18.20 20.16
C GLY A 383 5.70 17.68 18.74
N THR A 384 6.51 18.36 17.93
CA THR A 384 6.82 17.94 16.56
C THR A 384 8.31 17.97 16.30
N VAL A 385 8.77 17.02 15.49
CA VAL A 385 10.12 16.99 14.89
C VAL A 385 9.96 17.12 13.38
N LYS A 386 10.51 18.19 12.81
CA LYS A 386 10.44 18.49 11.38
C LYS A 386 11.82 18.78 10.82
N ASN A 387 12.00 18.67 9.51
CA ASN A 387 13.17 19.24 8.84
C ASN A 387 12.93 20.73 8.47
N LYS A 388 13.96 21.39 7.94
CA LYS A 388 13.87 22.79 7.47
C LYS A 388 12.84 23.06 6.36
N ARG A 389 12.36 22.01 5.68
CA ARG A 389 11.29 22.08 4.68
C ARG A 389 9.90 21.88 5.30
N GLU A 390 9.80 21.91 6.62
CA GLU A 390 8.57 21.67 7.41
C GLU A 390 7.96 20.27 7.25
N ILE A 391 8.72 19.31 6.71
CA ILE A 391 8.30 17.92 6.58
C ILE A 391 8.55 17.21 7.91
N GLY A 392 7.53 16.52 8.43
CA GLY A 392 7.62 15.70 9.64
C GLY A 392 8.65 14.59 9.50
N VAL A 393 9.47 14.40 10.53
CA VAL A 393 10.43 13.30 10.58
C VAL A 393 9.72 12.10 11.19
N ALA A 394 9.36 11.11 10.37
CA ALA A 394 8.69 9.90 10.84
C ALA A 394 9.70 8.89 11.45
N GLY A 395 9.34 8.26 12.57
CA GLY A 395 10.19 7.26 13.23
C GLY A 395 11.49 7.82 13.81
N GLY A 396 11.56 9.14 14.02
CA GLY A 396 12.64 9.79 14.75
C GLY A 396 12.51 9.53 16.25
N TYR A 397 13.63 9.41 16.94
CA TYR A 397 13.67 9.18 18.39
C TYR A 397 13.74 10.51 19.13
N VAL A 398 12.94 10.68 20.17
CA VAL A 398 13.00 11.81 21.09
C VAL A 398 13.22 11.27 22.50
N ASN A 399 14.37 11.59 23.09
CA ASN A 399 14.80 11.14 24.41
C ASN A 399 14.93 12.33 25.36
N PHE A 400 14.41 12.18 26.57
CA PHE A 400 14.59 13.12 27.66
C PHE A 400 15.56 12.49 28.65
N TRP A 401 16.60 13.22 29.02
CA TRP A 401 17.61 12.80 29.97
C TRP A 401 17.64 13.75 31.16
N ASP A 402 17.84 13.21 32.35
CA ASP A 402 18.21 14.00 33.53
C ASP A 402 19.43 13.41 34.21
N ASP A 403 19.71 13.86 35.44
CA ASP A 403 20.86 13.45 36.24
C ASP A 403 20.90 11.94 36.53
N ARG A 404 19.78 11.23 36.34
CA ARG A 404 19.66 9.79 36.58
C ARG A 404 19.63 8.96 35.29
N GLY A 405 19.74 9.58 34.13
CA GLY A 405 19.73 8.90 32.83
C GLY A 405 18.47 9.20 32.00
N ILE A 406 18.04 8.24 31.18
CA ILE A 406 16.86 8.42 30.31
C ILE A 406 15.60 8.48 31.17
N ALA A 407 14.98 9.65 31.18
CA ALA A 407 13.73 9.96 31.84
C ALA A 407 12.52 9.36 31.12
N ALA A 408 12.50 9.53 29.79
CA ALA A 408 11.48 9.03 28.90
C ALA A 408 12.04 9.02 27.47
N ALA A 409 11.51 8.14 26.64
CA ALA A 409 11.84 8.05 25.22
C ALA A 409 10.57 7.76 24.43
N THR A 410 10.48 8.31 23.24
CA THR A 410 9.36 8.06 22.31
C THR A 410 9.85 8.14 20.87
N GLN A 411 9.00 7.69 19.94
CA GLN A 411 9.21 7.85 18.51
C GLN A 411 8.14 8.79 17.94
N THR A 412 8.52 9.50 16.88
CA THR A 412 7.60 10.37 16.15
C THR A 412 6.72 9.59 15.18
N ASP A 413 5.46 10.03 15.03
CA ASP A 413 4.52 9.51 14.04
C ASP A 413 4.86 9.94 12.60
N ALA A 414 4.05 9.54 11.62
CA ALA A 414 4.23 9.89 10.21
C ALA A 414 4.23 11.41 9.93
N ALA A 415 3.60 12.21 10.79
CA ALA A 415 3.59 13.67 10.71
C ALA A 415 4.70 14.32 11.55
N GLY A 416 5.59 13.54 12.15
CA GLY A 416 6.65 14.00 13.03
C GLY A 416 6.20 14.34 14.45
N ARG A 417 4.96 14.00 14.84
CA ARG A 417 4.43 14.34 16.17
C ARG A 417 4.91 13.33 17.19
N PHE A 418 5.13 13.78 18.41
CA PHE A 418 5.43 12.92 19.53
C PHE A 418 4.67 13.32 20.79
N GLU A 419 4.52 12.34 21.66
CA GLU A 419 3.95 12.49 22.99
C GLU A 419 4.71 11.60 23.96
N LEU A 420 4.98 12.11 25.16
CA LEU A 420 5.51 11.36 26.29
C LEU A 420 5.12 12.03 27.61
N VAL A 421 5.40 11.34 28.73
CA VAL A 421 5.15 11.86 30.08
C VAL A 421 6.43 11.80 30.89
N VAL A 422 6.81 12.92 31.52
CA VAL A 422 7.95 13.04 32.44
C VAL A 422 7.53 13.76 33.72
N LEU A 423 8.33 13.70 34.78
CA LEU A 423 8.14 14.59 35.92
C LEU A 423 8.47 16.05 35.51
N PRO A 424 7.85 17.07 36.12
CA PRO A 424 8.33 18.44 35.97
C PRO A 424 9.80 18.54 36.38
N GLY A 425 10.63 19.20 35.56
CA GLY A 425 12.07 19.25 35.79
C GLY A 425 12.87 19.79 34.61
N HIS A 426 14.18 19.76 34.78
CA HIS A 426 15.15 20.14 33.74
C HIS A 426 15.65 18.89 33.02
N TYR A 427 15.67 18.93 31.69
CA TYR A 427 16.04 17.79 30.87
C TYR A 427 16.97 18.17 29.73
N ARG A 428 17.95 17.30 29.47
CA ARG A 428 18.64 17.24 28.19
C ARG A 428 17.79 16.45 27.20
N VAL A 429 17.26 17.12 26.20
CA VAL A 429 16.43 16.55 25.14
C VAL A 429 17.31 16.23 23.94
N GLU A 430 17.20 15.01 23.45
CA GLU A 430 17.90 14.53 22.25
C GLU A 430 16.86 14.08 21.22
N ALA A 431 16.95 14.62 20.01
CA ALA A 431 16.09 14.24 18.90
C ALA A 431 16.94 13.74 17.73
N PHE A 432 16.77 12.47 17.35
CA PHE A 432 17.52 11.83 16.28
C PHE A 432 16.59 11.38 15.15
N PRO A 433 17.00 11.51 13.87
CA PRO A 433 16.27 10.87 12.78
C PRO A 433 16.42 9.34 12.85
N PRO A 434 15.57 8.57 12.16
CA PRO A 434 15.77 7.12 12.03
C PRO A 434 17.16 6.80 11.44
N PHE A 435 17.69 5.61 11.75
CA PHE A 435 19.08 5.17 11.50
C PHE A 435 19.58 5.28 10.04
N VAL A 436 18.71 5.60 9.07
CA VAL A 436 19.05 5.86 7.67
C VAL A 436 18.40 7.18 7.25
N GLY A 437 19.16 8.26 7.16
CA GLY A 437 18.63 9.57 6.78
C GLY A 437 19.69 10.64 6.55
N ASN A 438 19.31 11.68 5.82
CA ASN A 438 20.14 12.86 5.53
C ASN A 438 19.93 13.98 6.57
N LEU A 439 19.52 13.66 7.79
CA LEU A 439 19.26 14.65 8.85
C LEU A 439 20.28 14.51 9.99
N VAL A 440 20.60 15.62 10.64
CA VAL A 440 21.49 15.69 11.80
C VAL A 440 20.63 15.74 13.06
N GLY A 441 20.91 14.86 14.02
CA GLY A 441 20.24 14.88 15.33
C GLY A 441 20.57 16.15 16.11
N GLN A 442 19.64 16.57 16.96
CA GLN A 442 19.76 17.77 17.79
C GLN A 442 19.77 17.40 19.27
N VAL A 443 20.59 18.11 20.06
CA VAL A 443 20.61 18.00 21.52
C VAL A 443 20.48 19.40 22.12
N PHE A 444 19.60 19.57 23.08
CA PHE A 444 19.38 20.85 23.78
C PHE A 444 18.82 20.63 25.19
N GLU A 445 18.92 21.63 26.05
CA GLU A 445 18.36 21.60 27.40
C GLU A 445 16.96 22.25 27.41
N SER A 446 16.03 21.71 28.19
CA SER A 446 14.67 22.21 28.30
C SER A 446 14.09 22.04 29.71
N ASP A 447 13.47 23.10 30.23
CA ASP A 447 12.67 23.05 31.44
C ASP A 447 11.23 22.67 31.11
N ILE A 448 10.73 21.60 31.73
CA ILE A 448 9.40 21.06 31.51
C ILE A 448 8.49 21.44 32.70
N PRO A 449 7.60 22.45 32.55
CA PRO A 449 6.57 22.79 33.53
C PRO A 449 5.42 21.77 33.59
N SER A 450 4.22 22.14 34.03
CA SER A 450 3.06 21.24 34.18
C SER A 450 2.35 20.84 32.88
N LEU A 451 2.62 21.55 31.79
CA LEU A 451 2.25 21.20 30.41
C LEU A 451 3.30 21.81 29.48
N SER A 452 3.78 21.06 28.49
CA SER A 452 4.82 21.57 27.58
C SER A 452 4.61 21.10 26.15
N GLU A 453 4.79 22.03 25.23
CA GLU A 453 4.83 21.77 23.79
C GLU A 453 6.22 22.11 23.26
N LEU A 454 6.84 21.19 22.51
CA LEU A 454 8.16 21.38 21.92
C LEU A 454 8.11 21.28 20.39
N ASN A 455 8.75 22.23 19.73
CA ASN A 455 8.95 22.22 18.29
C ASN A 455 10.44 22.09 18.00
N ILE A 456 10.81 20.97 17.36
CA ILE A 456 12.20 20.57 17.12
C ILE A 456 12.43 20.57 15.61
N VAL A 457 13.54 21.18 15.17
CA VAL A 457 13.92 21.25 13.76
C VAL A 457 15.27 20.57 13.56
N LEU A 458 15.29 19.51 12.76
CA LEU A 458 16.52 18.82 12.36
C LEU A 458 17.08 19.39 11.06
N ASP A 459 18.39 19.57 11.02
CA ASP A 459 19.11 20.08 9.86
C ASP A 459 19.42 18.97 8.85
N ASP A 460 19.42 19.27 7.56
CA ASP A 460 19.94 18.36 6.54
C ASP A 460 21.49 18.28 6.65
N VAL A 461 22.06 17.08 6.44
CA VAL A 461 23.51 16.80 6.43
C VAL A 461 24.21 17.54 5.30
N ALA A 462 23.50 17.86 4.22
CA ALA A 462 23.96 18.71 3.12
C ALA A 462 23.00 19.91 2.97
N PRO A 463 23.50 21.16 3.03
CA PRO A 463 22.70 22.38 2.94
C PRO A 463 22.08 22.62 1.55
#